data_AF-A0A1F6BYP5-F1
#
_entry.id   AF-A0A1F6BYP5-F1
#
_cell.length_a   1.000
_cell.length_b   1.000
_cell.length_c   1.000
_cell.angle_alpha   90.00
_cell.angle_beta   90.00
_cell.angle_gamma   90.00
#
_symmetry.space_group_name_H-M   'P 1'
#
loop_
_entity.id
_entity.type
_entity.pdbx_description
1 polymer ?
#
loop_
_entity_poly.entity_id
_entity_poly.type
_entity_poly.pdbx_seq_one_letter_code
_entity_poly.pdbx_strand_id
1 'polypeptide(L)'
;MTGDSVQQIKDRLSIVDVIAPYVELHKAGKNMKGKSPFTAEKTPSFYVSPERGMYYCFSSSQGGDMFTFVQKMEGVDFKGALKILADRAGVELVAEDPKKRDQRDTLYSVIEEATRFFEKNLADNNVALDYVLDRTVTKETIGKWRIGYAPDEWRSLKEHLNKKGFVDDVLIEAGLAKRADAGKQPYDVFRDRIMFPIMDPSGRVIAFSGRILKKDTDSPKYVNSPETPLFNKSEVLFGYDKAKHGIHKFDFSLIVEGQFDVVLSHQAGYHNAVAVSGTALTIHHLSLLQRLSNRIVLALDSDKAGIAAVKRAADVALGRGIDLKVARIEGGKDPADLVREDPKLLRQSIGRATHVIEFLLNILKEETKDARTYKMKARDEILPYLISIDSHIERDHFANTVAEAVGTTVDAIRLELARLEELARQKNERGNSPSVINKTEPLQKATNESRLNKLTNYLAVLAGLLPIEERHMLEERLIAISGETADARRTLMSPEELSALTFTLEQYLAEEKPRYVREDWEGKLIELNLSILKEKIAKERSSLLEAEANGDEAAASLHIAQIDTLRSQLHS
;
A
#
# COMPACT_ATOMS: atom_id res chain seq x y z
N MET A 1 26.44 -0.24 -8.56
CA MET A 1 26.87 0.99 -9.29
C MET A 1 25.69 1.93 -9.51
N THR A 2 24.61 1.77 -8.75
CA THR A 2 23.39 2.59 -8.77
C THR A 2 23.62 4.07 -8.39
N GLY A 3 24.62 4.38 -7.57
CA GLY A 3 24.90 5.76 -7.15
C GLY A 3 25.22 6.72 -8.30
N ASP A 4 25.94 6.24 -9.34
CA ASP A 4 26.31 7.06 -10.50
C ASP A 4 25.08 7.38 -11.37
N SER A 5 24.25 6.38 -11.69
CA SER A 5 23.02 6.61 -12.46
C SER A 5 21.98 7.45 -11.71
N VAL A 6 21.83 7.27 -10.39
CA VAL A 6 20.94 8.11 -9.57
C VAL A 6 21.39 9.56 -9.60
N GLN A 7 22.69 9.81 -9.46
CA GLN A 7 23.23 11.17 -9.52
C GLN A 7 23.05 11.79 -10.91
N GLN A 8 23.35 11.04 -11.97
CA GLN A 8 23.14 11.48 -13.36
C GLN A 8 21.69 11.86 -13.66
N ILE A 9 20.71 11.14 -13.09
CA ILE A 9 19.30 11.49 -13.20
C ILE A 9 18.98 12.77 -12.42
N LYS A 10 19.46 12.90 -11.18
CA LYS A 10 19.28 14.10 -10.35
C LYS A 10 19.92 15.35 -10.97
N ASP A 11 21.00 15.19 -11.74
CA ASP A 11 21.66 16.29 -12.44
C ASP A 11 20.92 16.72 -13.71
N ARG A 12 20.11 15.83 -14.32
CA ARG A 12 19.39 16.09 -15.57
C ARG A 12 17.94 16.48 -15.39
N LEU A 13 17.30 16.05 -14.31
CA LEU A 13 15.89 16.33 -14.04
C LEU A 13 15.75 17.16 -12.77
N SER A 14 15.00 18.25 -12.85
CA SER A 14 14.53 18.94 -11.65
C SER A 14 13.36 18.19 -11.03
N ILE A 15 13.27 18.16 -9.69
CA ILE A 15 12.09 17.63 -9.00
C ILE A 15 10.80 18.35 -9.44
N VAL A 16 10.89 19.64 -9.79
CA VAL A 16 9.75 20.42 -10.30
C VAL A 16 9.27 19.85 -11.63
N ASP A 17 10.18 19.52 -12.55
CA ASP A 17 9.84 18.96 -13.86
C ASP A 17 9.21 17.58 -13.72
N VAL A 18 9.68 16.79 -12.75
CA VAL A 18 9.12 15.48 -12.45
C VAL A 18 7.70 15.59 -11.92
N ILE A 19 7.43 16.55 -11.04
CA ILE A 19 6.14 16.70 -10.34
C ILE A 19 5.11 17.48 -11.17
N ALA A 20 5.51 18.48 -11.95
CA ALA A 20 4.60 19.38 -12.68
C ALA A 20 3.54 18.69 -13.56
N PRO A 21 3.80 17.52 -14.20
CA PRO A 21 2.77 16.78 -14.93
C PRO A 21 1.65 16.22 -14.05
N TYR A 22 1.88 16.05 -12.75
CA TYR A 22 0.94 15.45 -11.80
C TYR A 22 0.21 16.51 -10.97
N VAL A 23 0.87 17.63 -10.68
CA VAL A 23 0.35 18.66 -9.78
C VAL A 23 0.60 20.04 -10.39
N GLU A 24 -0.46 20.85 -10.44
CA GLU A 24 -0.31 22.28 -10.74
C GLU A 24 0.37 22.99 -9.57
N LEU A 25 1.57 23.53 -9.82
CA LEU A 25 2.41 24.17 -8.80
C LEU A 25 2.48 25.70 -9.02
N HIS A 26 2.31 26.45 -7.93
CA HIS A 26 2.47 27.91 -7.89
C HIS A 26 3.65 28.30 -6.99
N LYS A 27 4.28 29.44 -7.26
CA LYS A 27 5.43 29.91 -6.47
C LYS A 27 4.99 30.35 -5.06
N ALA A 28 5.70 29.91 -4.03
CA ALA A 28 5.48 30.27 -2.63
C ALA A 28 6.84 30.55 -1.95
N GLY A 29 7.34 31.78 -2.13
CA GLY A 29 8.67 32.18 -1.64
C GLY A 29 9.79 31.42 -2.37
N LYS A 30 10.63 30.70 -1.60
CA LYS A 30 11.71 29.83 -2.12
C LYS A 30 11.19 28.46 -2.59
N ASN A 31 10.00 28.07 -2.12
CA ASN A 31 9.38 26.79 -2.44
C ASN A 31 8.28 26.97 -3.51
N MET A 32 7.81 25.86 -4.04
CA MET A 32 6.62 25.77 -4.88
C MET A 32 5.52 25.06 -4.09
N LYS A 33 4.27 25.42 -4.36
CA LYS A 33 3.09 24.96 -3.62
C LYS A 33 1.97 24.55 -4.56
N GLY A 34 1.32 23.42 -4.28
CA GLY A 34 0.18 22.91 -5.04
C GLY A 34 -0.82 22.19 -4.14
N LYS A 35 -1.91 21.70 -4.74
CA LYS A 35 -2.83 20.78 -4.06
C LYS A 35 -2.19 19.40 -3.95
N SER A 36 -2.51 18.68 -2.89
CA SER A 36 -2.05 17.32 -2.67
C SER A 36 -2.47 16.39 -3.82
N PRO A 37 -1.52 15.67 -4.44
CA PRO A 37 -1.84 14.58 -5.35
C PRO A 37 -2.29 13.31 -4.61
N PHE A 38 -2.15 13.26 -3.29
CA PHE A 38 -2.39 12.07 -2.49
C PHE A 38 -3.75 12.07 -1.77
N THR A 39 -4.31 13.26 -1.56
CA THR A 39 -5.58 13.46 -0.84
C THR A 39 -6.37 14.57 -1.52
N ALA A 40 -7.69 14.39 -1.66
CA ALA A 40 -8.55 15.45 -2.17
C ALA A 40 -8.66 16.60 -1.15
N GLU A 41 -8.13 17.77 -1.48
CA GLU A 41 -8.15 18.95 -0.62
C GLU A 41 -8.51 20.24 -1.38
N LYS A 42 -9.07 21.21 -0.65
CA LYS A 42 -9.43 22.52 -1.22
C LYS A 42 -8.26 23.52 -1.15
N THR A 43 -7.49 23.46 -0.08
CA THR A 43 -6.36 24.35 0.19
C THR A 43 -5.04 23.66 -0.15
N PRO A 44 -4.13 24.32 -0.87
CA PRO A 44 -2.82 23.76 -1.17
C PRO A 44 -2.04 23.36 0.11
N SER A 45 -1.63 22.10 0.21
CA SER A 45 -0.79 21.57 1.30
C SER A 45 0.47 20.84 0.81
N PHE A 46 0.65 20.75 -0.51
CA PHE A 46 1.80 20.11 -1.14
C PHE A 46 2.89 21.14 -1.43
N TYR A 47 4.09 20.92 -0.90
CA TYR A 47 5.24 21.80 -1.08
C TYR A 47 6.38 21.06 -1.77
N VAL A 48 7.07 21.77 -2.66
CA VAL A 48 8.26 21.29 -3.38
C VAL A 48 9.37 22.32 -3.20
N SER A 49 10.55 21.87 -2.80
CA SER A 49 11.77 22.68 -2.74
C SER A 49 12.63 22.34 -3.96
N PRO A 50 12.72 23.24 -4.97
CA PRO A 50 13.57 23.01 -6.14
C PRO A 50 15.05 22.92 -5.75
N GLU A 51 15.49 23.76 -4.81
CA GLU A 51 16.88 23.84 -4.34
C GLU A 51 17.33 22.56 -3.65
N ARG A 52 16.48 21.97 -2.80
CA ARG A 52 16.81 20.73 -2.08
C ARG A 52 16.42 19.46 -2.82
N GLY A 53 15.73 19.58 -3.95
CA GLY A 53 15.27 18.43 -4.73
C GLY A 53 14.31 17.53 -3.95
N MET A 54 13.47 18.10 -3.08
CA MET A 54 12.57 17.35 -2.19
C MET A 54 11.15 17.93 -2.15
N TYR A 55 10.17 17.11 -1.77
CA TYR A 55 8.77 17.49 -1.58
C TYR A 55 8.24 17.04 -0.21
N TYR A 56 7.20 17.72 0.25
CA TYR A 56 6.41 17.27 1.39
C TYR A 56 4.96 17.71 1.27
N CYS A 57 4.05 16.81 1.63
CA CYS A 57 2.62 17.03 1.66
C CYS A 57 2.14 17.02 3.11
N PHE A 58 1.67 18.17 3.60
CA PHE A 58 1.20 18.29 4.98
C PHE A 58 -0.12 17.55 5.25
N SER A 59 -0.97 17.36 4.24
CA SER A 59 -2.23 16.63 4.42
C SER A 59 -2.05 15.12 4.52
N SER A 60 -1.10 14.56 3.78
CA SER A 60 -0.89 13.10 3.70
C SER A 60 0.35 12.63 4.44
N SER A 61 1.14 13.55 5.00
CA SER A 61 2.46 13.30 5.62
C SER A 61 3.44 12.57 4.70
N GLN A 62 3.29 12.72 3.38
CA GLN A 62 4.18 12.08 2.41
C GLN A 62 5.27 13.07 1.98
N GLY A 63 6.52 12.63 1.99
CA GLY A 63 7.63 13.41 1.47
C GLY A 63 8.76 12.56 0.90
N GLY A 64 9.79 13.23 0.42
CA GLY A 64 11.04 12.65 -0.06
C GLY A 64 11.51 13.35 -1.33
N ASP A 65 12.20 12.63 -2.22
CA ASP A 65 12.76 13.18 -3.45
C ASP A 65 11.93 12.82 -4.70
N MET A 66 12.46 13.13 -5.89
CA MET A 66 11.80 12.79 -7.15
C MET A 66 11.53 11.29 -7.32
N PHE A 67 12.38 10.41 -6.77
CA PHE A 67 12.21 8.97 -6.88
C PHE A 67 11.09 8.53 -5.96
N THR A 68 11.10 8.94 -4.70
CA THR A 68 10.02 8.58 -3.78
C THR A 68 8.68 9.16 -4.23
N PHE A 69 8.67 10.32 -4.88
CA PHE A 69 7.48 10.87 -5.52
C PHE A 69 6.94 9.93 -6.60
N VAL A 70 7.78 9.55 -7.58
CA VAL A 70 7.38 8.64 -8.67
C VAL A 70 6.98 7.28 -8.12
N GLN A 71 7.68 6.73 -7.13
CA GLN A 71 7.28 5.48 -6.46
C GLN A 71 5.85 5.55 -5.93
N LYS A 72 5.48 6.65 -5.28
CA LYS A 72 4.14 6.82 -4.70
C LYS A 72 3.07 7.07 -5.75
N MET A 73 3.37 7.94 -6.73
CA MET A 73 2.44 8.29 -7.82
C MET A 73 2.20 7.12 -8.76
N GLU A 74 3.25 6.40 -9.15
CA GLU A 74 3.17 5.30 -10.11
C GLU A 74 2.97 3.92 -9.46
N GLY A 75 3.07 3.85 -8.13
CA GLY A 75 2.97 2.61 -7.34
C GLY A 75 4.16 1.68 -7.50
N VAL A 76 5.29 2.18 -7.99
CA VAL A 76 6.48 1.37 -8.33
C VAL A 76 7.50 1.34 -7.19
N ASP A 77 8.39 0.34 -7.18
CA ASP A 77 9.53 0.36 -6.27
C ASP A 77 10.65 1.28 -6.76
N PHE A 78 11.73 1.41 -6.00
CA PHE A 78 12.83 2.31 -6.33
C PHE A 78 13.44 2.01 -7.71
N LYS A 79 13.57 0.73 -8.09
CA LYS A 79 14.13 0.33 -9.39
C LYS A 79 13.16 0.66 -10.53
N GLY A 80 11.85 0.51 -10.32
CA GLY A 80 10.83 0.97 -11.24
C GLY A 80 10.86 2.49 -11.42
N ALA A 81 10.92 3.25 -10.33
CA ALA A 81 11.06 4.71 -10.38
C ALA A 81 12.37 5.14 -11.04
N LEU A 82 13.47 4.45 -10.74
CA LEU A 82 14.78 4.66 -11.36
C LEU A 82 14.69 4.48 -12.87
N LYS A 83 14.04 3.42 -13.35
CA LYS A 83 13.83 3.18 -14.79
C LYS A 83 12.99 4.27 -15.44
N ILE A 84 11.83 4.61 -14.84
CA ILE A 84 10.95 5.67 -15.36
C ILE A 84 11.69 7.00 -15.47
N LEU A 85 12.46 7.36 -14.45
CA LEU A 85 13.22 8.60 -14.43
C LEU A 85 14.48 8.54 -15.31
N ALA A 86 15.11 7.38 -15.47
CA ALA A 86 16.23 7.18 -16.38
C ALA A 86 15.79 7.35 -17.84
N ASP A 87 14.68 6.72 -18.23
CA ASP A 87 14.09 6.85 -19.57
C ASP A 87 13.74 8.33 -19.84
N ARG A 88 13.20 9.03 -18.84
CA ARG A 88 12.86 10.46 -18.94
C ARG A 88 14.10 11.37 -18.98
N ALA A 89 15.18 10.98 -18.32
CA ALA A 89 16.46 11.71 -18.29
C ALA A 89 17.41 11.35 -19.46
N GLY A 90 17.02 10.40 -20.32
CA GLY A 90 17.90 9.84 -21.36
C GLY A 90 19.17 9.20 -20.77
N VAL A 91 19.09 8.59 -19.59
CA VAL A 91 20.19 7.89 -18.93
C VAL A 91 20.05 6.39 -19.21
N GLU A 92 21.04 5.79 -19.86
CA GLU A 92 21.07 4.33 -20.00
C GLU A 92 21.51 3.69 -18.68
N LEU A 93 20.65 2.85 -18.11
CA LEU A 93 20.97 2.10 -16.90
C LEU A 93 21.86 0.90 -17.25
N VAL A 94 23.10 0.92 -16.78
CA VAL A 94 24.02 -0.22 -16.92
C VAL A 94 23.55 -1.37 -16.02
N ALA A 95 23.43 -2.57 -16.58
CA ALA A 95 23.05 -3.76 -15.84
C ALA A 95 24.08 -4.10 -14.74
N GLU A 96 23.63 -4.32 -13.51
CA GLU A 96 24.53 -4.67 -12.41
C GLU A 96 25.14 -6.08 -12.54
N ASP A 97 26.34 -6.24 -11.99
CA ASP A 97 27.10 -7.50 -11.91
C ASP A 97 26.26 -8.61 -11.23
N PRO A 98 26.09 -9.79 -11.87
CA PRO A 98 25.33 -10.92 -11.31
C PRO A 98 25.75 -11.34 -9.90
N LYS A 99 27.00 -11.09 -9.50
CA LYS A 99 27.53 -11.46 -8.17
C LYS A 99 27.08 -10.55 -7.03
N LYS A 100 26.42 -9.42 -7.32
CA LYS A 100 25.82 -8.48 -6.34
C LYS A 100 24.29 -8.42 -6.43
N ARG A 101 23.64 -9.45 -6.99
CA ARG A 101 22.17 -9.50 -7.02
C ARG A 101 21.64 -9.59 -5.59
N ASP A 102 20.92 -8.56 -5.19
CA ASP A 102 20.07 -8.60 -4.02
C ASP A 102 19.14 -9.83 -4.11
N GLN A 103 18.79 -10.42 -2.97
CA GLN A 103 17.91 -11.58 -2.88
C GLN A 103 16.61 -11.34 -3.67
N ARG A 104 16.10 -10.11 -3.62
CA ARG A 104 14.92 -9.66 -4.36
C ARG A 104 15.09 -9.71 -5.88
N ASP A 105 16.26 -9.36 -6.41
CA ASP A 105 16.55 -9.43 -7.85
C ASP A 105 16.67 -10.88 -8.36
N THR A 106 17.14 -11.78 -7.49
CA THR A 106 17.14 -13.22 -7.77
C THR A 106 15.70 -13.75 -7.86
N LEU A 107 14.82 -13.33 -6.94
CA LEU A 107 13.40 -13.69 -6.98
C LEU A 107 12.70 -13.19 -8.26
N TYR A 108 12.94 -11.95 -8.68
CA TYR A 108 12.40 -11.47 -9.96
C TYR A 108 12.93 -12.28 -11.14
N SER A 109 14.21 -12.62 -11.14
CA SER A 109 14.85 -13.37 -12.23
C SER A 109 14.26 -14.78 -12.38
N VAL A 110 14.03 -15.49 -11.26
CA VAL A 110 13.47 -16.85 -11.30
C VAL A 110 12.00 -16.83 -11.73
N ILE A 111 11.22 -15.84 -11.29
CA ILE A 111 9.81 -15.70 -11.69
C ILE A 111 9.71 -15.33 -13.17
N GLU A 112 10.59 -14.47 -13.68
CA GLU A 112 10.65 -14.15 -15.11
C GLU A 112 10.99 -15.39 -15.96
N GLU A 113 11.97 -16.20 -15.54
CA GLU A 113 12.31 -17.44 -16.25
C GLU A 113 11.17 -18.47 -16.18
N ALA A 114 10.48 -18.58 -15.03
CA ALA A 114 9.27 -19.39 -14.91
C ALA A 114 8.16 -18.91 -15.84
N THR A 115 7.99 -17.59 -15.98
CA THR A 115 7.01 -17.02 -16.92
C THR A 115 7.28 -17.49 -18.34
N ARG A 116 8.54 -17.36 -18.79
CA ARG A 116 8.97 -17.80 -20.14
C ARG A 116 8.78 -19.30 -20.35
N PHE A 117 9.06 -20.09 -19.32
CA PHE A 117 8.79 -21.52 -19.34
C PHE A 117 7.31 -21.81 -19.58
N PHE A 118 6.41 -21.14 -18.86
CA PHE A 118 4.96 -21.34 -19.06
C PHE A 118 4.47 -20.82 -20.41
N GLU A 119 4.92 -19.66 -20.87
CA GLU A 119 4.58 -19.11 -22.20
C GLU A 119 4.95 -20.10 -23.31
N LYS A 120 6.17 -20.66 -23.25
CA LYS A 120 6.63 -21.68 -24.19
C LYS A 120 5.76 -22.94 -24.15
N ASN A 121 5.47 -23.46 -22.95
CA ASN A 121 4.65 -24.67 -22.80
C ASN A 121 3.22 -24.48 -23.32
N LEU A 122 2.65 -23.28 -23.26
CA LEU A 122 1.34 -23.02 -23.88
C LEU A 122 1.42 -23.08 -25.40
N ALA A 123 2.47 -22.49 -25.98
CA ALA A 123 2.68 -22.51 -27.43
C ALA A 123 2.90 -23.95 -27.96
N ASP A 124 3.58 -24.79 -27.18
CA ASP A 124 3.90 -26.17 -27.55
C ASP A 124 2.77 -27.18 -27.25
N ASN A 125 1.70 -26.76 -26.54
CA ASN A 125 0.60 -27.63 -26.14
C ASN A 125 -0.74 -27.20 -26.76
N ASN A 126 -1.14 -27.88 -27.85
CA ASN A 126 -2.38 -27.58 -28.57
C ASN A 126 -3.63 -27.67 -27.68
N VAL A 127 -3.71 -28.63 -26.75
CA VAL A 127 -4.89 -28.80 -25.87
C VAL A 127 -5.06 -27.60 -24.95
N ALA A 128 -3.97 -27.13 -24.34
CA ALA A 128 -3.99 -25.96 -23.48
C ALA A 128 -4.26 -24.67 -24.28
N LEU A 129 -3.67 -24.54 -25.47
CA LEU A 129 -3.89 -23.41 -26.35
C LEU A 129 -5.35 -23.34 -26.84
N ASP A 130 -5.90 -24.44 -27.33
CA ASP A 130 -7.27 -24.54 -27.81
C ASP A 130 -8.26 -24.19 -26.70
N TYR A 131 -8.02 -24.63 -25.46
CA TYR A 131 -8.84 -24.23 -24.31
C TYR A 131 -8.90 -22.71 -24.10
N VAL A 132 -7.78 -22.01 -24.26
CA VAL A 132 -7.72 -20.54 -24.09
C VAL A 132 -8.40 -19.83 -25.28
N LEU A 133 -8.23 -20.35 -26.49
CA LEU A 133 -8.88 -19.84 -27.70
C LEU A 133 -10.40 -20.07 -27.70
N ASP A 134 -10.88 -21.22 -27.20
CA ASP A 134 -12.30 -21.54 -27.04
C ASP A 134 -13.00 -20.62 -26.03
N ARG A 135 -12.23 -20.07 -25.09
CA ARG A 135 -12.64 -18.99 -24.18
C ARG A 135 -12.51 -17.60 -24.81
N THR A 136 -12.33 -17.52 -26.13
CA THR A 136 -12.29 -16.29 -26.93
C THR A 136 -11.15 -15.34 -26.64
N VAL A 137 -10.12 -15.78 -25.93
CA VAL A 137 -8.90 -14.99 -25.72
C VAL A 137 -8.08 -15.06 -27.01
N THR A 138 -7.81 -13.92 -27.65
CA THR A 138 -7.06 -13.90 -28.90
C THR A 138 -5.56 -14.19 -28.68
N LYS A 139 -4.85 -14.60 -29.74
CA LYS A 139 -3.39 -14.78 -29.70
C LYS A 139 -2.64 -13.50 -29.32
N GLU A 140 -3.12 -12.34 -29.76
CA GLU A 140 -2.58 -11.04 -29.36
C GLU A 140 -2.73 -10.85 -27.85
N THR A 141 -3.93 -11.10 -27.32
CA THR A 141 -4.21 -11.02 -25.89
C THR A 141 -3.35 -12.02 -25.09
N ILE A 142 -3.19 -13.26 -25.57
CA ILE A 142 -2.29 -14.27 -24.95
C ILE A 142 -0.88 -13.70 -24.78
N GLY A 143 -0.30 -13.12 -25.85
CA GLY A 143 1.04 -12.53 -25.80
C GLY A 143 1.11 -11.30 -24.88
N LYS A 144 0.15 -10.39 -24.97
CA LYS A 144 0.10 -9.16 -24.15
C LYS A 144 0.00 -9.45 -22.65
N TRP A 145 -0.75 -10.48 -22.30
CA TRP A 145 -0.95 -10.92 -20.91
C TRP A 145 0.03 -12.00 -20.47
N ARG A 146 0.91 -12.45 -21.36
CA ARG A 146 1.92 -13.48 -21.09
C ARG A 146 1.30 -14.78 -20.55
N ILE A 147 0.14 -15.14 -21.07
CA ILE A 147 -0.58 -16.35 -20.62
C ILE A 147 0.27 -17.57 -20.99
N GLY A 148 0.40 -18.49 -20.05
CA GLY A 148 1.20 -19.70 -20.19
C GLY A 148 0.46 -20.97 -19.78
N TYR A 149 1.17 -22.10 -19.76
CA TYR A 149 0.68 -23.38 -19.31
C TYR A 149 1.71 -24.07 -18.41
N ALA A 150 1.28 -24.55 -17.25
CA ALA A 150 2.04 -25.42 -16.38
C ALA A 150 1.71 -26.89 -16.71
N PRO A 151 2.68 -27.68 -17.20
CA PRO A 151 2.47 -29.09 -17.52
C PRO A 151 1.95 -29.93 -16.34
N ASP A 152 1.29 -31.03 -16.64
CA ASP A 152 0.85 -32.03 -15.64
C ASP A 152 2.03 -32.91 -15.18
N GLU A 153 3.06 -32.28 -14.63
CA GLU A 153 4.27 -32.95 -14.15
C GLU A 153 4.67 -32.40 -12.78
N TRP A 154 5.23 -33.26 -11.93
CA TRP A 154 5.54 -32.90 -10.55
C TRP A 154 6.72 -31.93 -10.40
N ARG A 155 7.64 -31.87 -11.37
CA ARG A 155 8.94 -31.19 -11.24
C ARG A 155 9.44 -30.55 -12.52
N SER A 156 8.60 -30.41 -13.54
CA SER A 156 9.01 -29.89 -14.85
C SER A 156 9.60 -28.48 -14.75
N LEU A 157 8.96 -27.59 -13.98
CA LEU A 157 9.44 -26.23 -13.76
C LEU A 157 10.68 -26.25 -12.89
N LYS A 158 10.67 -26.97 -11.76
CA LYS A 158 11.83 -27.13 -10.88
C LYS A 158 13.07 -27.55 -11.65
N GLU A 159 12.98 -28.62 -12.45
CA GLU A 159 14.10 -29.13 -13.22
C GLU A 159 14.59 -28.15 -14.28
N HIS A 160 13.68 -27.43 -14.94
CA HIS A 160 14.03 -26.35 -15.87
C HIS A 160 14.80 -25.23 -15.18
N LEU A 161 14.30 -24.73 -14.04
CA LEU A 161 14.93 -23.66 -13.27
C LEU A 161 16.27 -24.08 -12.65
N ASN A 162 16.39 -25.33 -12.19
CA ASN A 162 17.65 -25.86 -11.68
C ASN A 162 18.71 -25.96 -12.79
N LYS A 163 18.33 -26.36 -14.01
CA LYS A 163 19.21 -26.32 -15.19
C LYS A 163 19.67 -24.90 -15.54
N LYS A 164 18.91 -23.87 -15.12
CA LYS A 164 19.26 -22.44 -15.26
C LYS A 164 20.10 -21.90 -14.10
N GLY A 165 20.44 -22.74 -13.12
CA GLY A 165 21.31 -22.40 -11.99
C GLY A 165 20.59 -21.85 -10.76
N PHE A 166 19.25 -21.87 -10.72
CA PHE A 166 18.51 -21.53 -9.52
C PHE A 166 18.51 -22.70 -8.53
N VAL A 167 18.53 -22.39 -7.23
CA VAL A 167 18.54 -23.40 -6.16
C VAL A 167 17.14 -23.60 -5.58
N ASP A 168 16.84 -24.79 -5.08
CA ASP A 168 15.50 -25.18 -4.60
C ASP A 168 14.90 -24.20 -3.56
N ASP A 169 15.73 -23.63 -2.67
CA ASP A 169 15.26 -22.67 -1.67
C ASP A 169 14.73 -21.37 -2.29
N VAL A 170 15.35 -20.89 -3.36
CA VAL A 170 14.88 -19.71 -4.12
C VAL A 170 13.54 -19.99 -4.79
N LEU A 171 13.33 -21.21 -5.31
CA LEU A 171 12.07 -21.63 -5.93
C LEU A 171 10.94 -21.71 -4.89
N ILE A 172 11.24 -22.18 -3.68
CA ILE A 172 10.29 -22.25 -2.58
C ILE A 172 9.94 -20.83 -2.10
N GLU A 173 10.93 -19.97 -1.92
CA GLU A 173 10.75 -18.58 -1.51
C GLU A 173 9.94 -17.76 -2.55
N ALA A 174 10.17 -18.02 -3.84
CA ALA A 174 9.39 -17.44 -4.94
C ALA A 174 7.97 -18.04 -5.06
N GLY A 175 7.61 -19.03 -4.26
CA GLY A 175 6.30 -19.69 -4.29
C GLY A 175 6.07 -20.56 -5.53
N LEU A 176 7.13 -21.00 -6.21
CA LEU A 176 7.09 -21.85 -7.40
C LEU A 176 7.13 -23.34 -7.05
N ALA A 177 7.75 -23.69 -5.92
CA ALA A 177 7.86 -25.06 -5.42
C ALA A 177 7.38 -25.17 -3.96
N LYS A 178 6.97 -26.37 -3.56
CA LYS A 178 6.66 -26.74 -2.17
C LYS A 178 7.67 -27.76 -1.66
N ARG A 179 8.02 -27.64 -0.38
CA ARG A 179 8.75 -28.70 0.34
C ARG A 179 7.89 -29.96 0.38
N ALA A 180 8.53 -31.12 0.25
CA ALA A 180 7.92 -32.42 0.42
C ALA A 180 8.24 -32.98 1.82
N ASP A 181 7.61 -34.11 2.18
CA ASP A 181 7.93 -34.83 3.41
C ASP A 181 9.42 -35.21 3.47
N ALA A 182 9.91 -35.50 4.68
CA ALA A 182 11.29 -35.92 4.90
C ALA A 182 11.73 -37.03 3.93
N GLY A 183 12.85 -36.79 3.22
CA GLY A 183 13.41 -37.72 2.24
C GLY A 183 12.86 -37.60 0.81
N LYS A 184 11.83 -36.76 0.57
CA LYS A 184 11.29 -36.51 -0.77
C LYS A 184 11.80 -35.18 -1.34
N GLN A 185 11.95 -35.13 -2.66
CA GLN A 185 12.31 -33.88 -3.35
C GLN A 185 11.15 -32.90 -3.42
N PRO A 186 11.41 -31.58 -3.34
CA PRO A 186 10.43 -30.54 -3.62
C PRO A 186 9.71 -30.74 -4.96
N TYR A 187 8.50 -30.18 -5.07
CA TYR A 187 7.65 -30.33 -6.25
C TYR A 187 6.97 -29.01 -6.62
N ASP A 188 6.57 -28.90 -7.88
CA ASP A 188 5.98 -27.70 -8.48
C ASP A 188 4.62 -27.37 -7.86
N VAL A 189 4.38 -26.09 -7.55
CA VAL A 189 3.09 -25.61 -7.02
C VAL A 189 1.98 -25.72 -8.06
N PHE A 190 2.29 -25.38 -9.30
CA PHE A 190 1.34 -25.31 -10.41
C PHE A 190 1.54 -26.51 -11.33
N ARG A 191 0.46 -27.24 -11.58
CA ARG A 191 0.43 -28.43 -12.45
C ARG A 191 -0.93 -28.50 -13.15
N ASP A 192 -0.90 -28.89 -14.42
CA ASP A 192 -2.05 -28.93 -15.33
C ASP A 192 -2.93 -27.66 -15.31
N ARG A 193 -2.28 -26.49 -15.43
CA ARG A 193 -2.93 -25.19 -15.25
C ARG A 193 -2.58 -24.19 -16.34
N ILE A 194 -3.60 -23.46 -16.82
CA ILE A 194 -3.41 -22.22 -17.56
C ILE A 194 -2.91 -21.15 -16.58
N MET A 195 -1.77 -20.56 -16.89
CA MET A 195 -1.02 -19.67 -16.02
C MET A 195 -1.25 -18.22 -16.42
N PHE A 196 -1.66 -17.42 -15.44
CA PHE A 196 -1.83 -15.97 -15.54
C PHE A 196 -0.76 -15.31 -14.65
N PRO A 197 0.28 -14.68 -15.23
CA PRO A 197 1.26 -13.92 -14.48
C PRO A 197 0.62 -12.73 -13.77
N ILE A 198 0.88 -12.58 -12.48
CA ILE A 198 0.46 -11.43 -11.68
C ILE A 198 1.62 -10.44 -11.65
N MET A 199 1.35 -9.20 -12.03
CA MET A 199 2.36 -8.16 -12.15
C MET A 199 2.28 -7.16 -11.00
N ASP A 200 3.43 -6.61 -10.63
CA ASP A 200 3.49 -5.40 -9.79
C ASP A 200 3.05 -4.16 -10.61
N PRO A 201 2.86 -2.99 -9.98
CA PRO A 201 2.48 -1.77 -10.70
C PRO A 201 3.48 -1.28 -11.77
N SER A 202 4.71 -1.82 -11.77
CA SER A 202 5.74 -1.55 -12.77
C SER A 202 5.69 -2.52 -13.96
N GLY A 203 4.81 -3.53 -13.92
CA GLY A 203 4.68 -4.56 -14.95
C GLY A 203 5.66 -5.73 -14.80
N ARG A 204 6.37 -5.87 -13.67
CA ARG A 204 7.22 -7.05 -13.41
C ARG A 204 6.40 -8.17 -12.83
N VAL A 205 6.64 -9.40 -13.27
CA VAL A 205 5.93 -10.57 -12.73
C VAL A 205 6.42 -10.86 -11.31
N ILE A 206 5.46 -10.99 -10.38
CA ILE A 206 5.71 -11.23 -8.95
C ILE A 206 5.02 -12.48 -8.40
N ALA A 207 4.05 -13.03 -9.13
CA ALA A 207 3.30 -14.21 -8.74
C ALA A 207 2.54 -14.79 -9.94
N PHE A 208 1.80 -15.88 -9.71
CA PHE A 208 0.93 -16.49 -10.71
C PHE A 208 -0.45 -16.84 -10.12
N SER A 209 -1.44 -16.85 -11.00
CA SER A 209 -2.70 -17.56 -10.80
C SER A 209 -2.83 -18.67 -11.85
N GLY A 210 -3.11 -19.89 -11.40
CA GLY A 210 -3.23 -21.08 -12.23
C GLY A 210 -4.66 -21.62 -12.26
N ARG A 211 -5.32 -21.54 -13.41
CA ARG A 211 -6.63 -22.13 -13.70
C ARG A 211 -6.44 -23.58 -14.13
N ILE A 212 -7.08 -24.53 -13.45
CA ILE A 212 -7.02 -25.94 -13.85
C ILE A 212 -7.54 -26.16 -15.28
N LEU A 213 -6.80 -26.93 -16.09
CA LEU A 213 -7.19 -27.26 -17.46
C LEU A 213 -8.26 -28.36 -17.47
N LYS A 214 -7.95 -29.52 -16.87
CA LYS A 214 -8.90 -30.63 -16.73
C LYS A 214 -9.75 -30.48 -15.46
N LYS A 215 -11.05 -30.78 -15.55
CA LYS A 215 -11.93 -30.79 -14.38
C LYS A 215 -11.64 -32.04 -13.54
N ASP A 216 -10.85 -31.87 -12.48
CA ASP A 216 -10.74 -32.82 -11.38
C ASP A 216 -11.62 -32.33 -10.21
N THR A 217 -12.44 -33.21 -9.65
CA THR A 217 -13.40 -32.86 -8.58
C THR A 217 -12.71 -32.50 -7.26
N ASP A 218 -11.49 -32.97 -7.05
CA ASP A 218 -10.76 -32.77 -5.78
C ASP A 218 -9.79 -31.57 -5.82
N SER A 219 -9.60 -30.98 -7.00
CA SER A 219 -8.65 -29.88 -7.22
C SER A 219 -9.33 -28.52 -7.36
N PRO A 220 -8.83 -27.45 -6.69
CA PRO A 220 -9.46 -26.14 -6.77
C PRO A 220 -9.38 -25.54 -8.18
N LYS A 221 -10.50 -24.89 -8.59
CA LYS A 221 -10.69 -24.18 -9.86
C LYS A 221 -9.47 -23.29 -10.19
N TYR A 222 -9.04 -22.49 -9.21
CA TYR A 222 -7.88 -21.60 -9.28
C TYR A 222 -6.93 -21.88 -8.12
N VAL A 223 -5.63 -21.76 -8.37
CA VAL A 223 -4.57 -21.75 -7.35
C VAL A 223 -3.76 -20.48 -7.56
N ASN A 224 -3.57 -19.70 -6.51
CA ASN A 224 -2.69 -18.53 -6.55
C ASN A 224 -1.36 -18.88 -5.87
N SER A 225 -0.30 -18.17 -6.23
CA SER A 225 0.95 -18.20 -5.46
C SER A 225 0.68 -18.00 -3.96
N PRO A 226 1.48 -18.61 -3.06
CA PRO A 226 1.46 -18.28 -1.64
C PRO A 226 1.94 -16.83 -1.42
N GLU A 227 1.84 -16.34 -0.18
CA GLU A 227 2.51 -15.09 0.22
C GLU A 227 4.03 -15.25 0.02
N THR A 228 4.68 -14.25 -0.58
CA THR A 228 6.13 -14.24 -0.82
C THR A 228 6.70 -12.84 -0.56
N PRO A 229 8.03 -12.65 -0.49
CA PRO A 229 8.62 -11.31 -0.40
C PRO A 229 8.26 -10.36 -1.56
N LEU A 230 7.80 -10.90 -2.70
CA LEU A 230 7.38 -10.13 -3.88
C LEU A 230 5.87 -9.99 -4.01
N PHE A 231 5.07 -10.80 -3.32
CA PHE A 231 3.63 -10.89 -3.55
C PHE A 231 2.85 -10.98 -2.24
N ASN A 232 2.02 -9.95 -2.02
CA ASN A 232 1.02 -9.89 -0.95
C ASN A 232 -0.39 -9.83 -1.54
N LYS A 233 -1.23 -10.85 -1.29
CA LYS A 233 -2.58 -10.93 -1.87
C LYS A 233 -3.53 -9.83 -1.38
N SER A 234 -3.22 -9.20 -0.26
CA SER A 234 -4.04 -8.13 0.32
C SER A 234 -3.72 -6.77 -0.29
N GLU A 235 -2.67 -6.66 -1.09
CA GLU A 235 -2.17 -5.39 -1.66
C GLU A 235 -2.15 -5.38 -3.19
N VAL A 236 -2.19 -6.55 -3.84
CA VAL A 236 -2.02 -6.70 -5.29
C VAL A 236 -3.35 -7.02 -5.98
N LEU A 237 -3.67 -6.22 -7.00
CA LEU A 237 -4.78 -6.44 -7.92
C LEU A 237 -4.28 -6.96 -9.27
N PHE A 238 -4.85 -8.05 -9.75
CA PHE A 238 -4.54 -8.58 -11.08
C PHE A 238 -4.96 -7.58 -12.16
N GLY A 239 -4.06 -7.32 -13.11
CA GLY A 239 -4.27 -6.39 -14.23
C GLY A 239 -4.08 -4.92 -13.87
N TYR A 240 -3.73 -4.57 -12.62
CA TYR A 240 -3.56 -3.18 -12.21
C TYR A 240 -2.50 -2.44 -13.04
N ASP A 241 -1.37 -3.08 -13.34
CA ASP A 241 -0.29 -2.55 -14.18
C ASP A 241 -0.79 -2.06 -15.55
N LYS A 242 -1.77 -2.78 -16.12
CA LYS A 242 -2.40 -2.44 -17.41
C LYS A 242 -3.59 -1.50 -17.24
N ALA A 243 -4.22 -1.52 -16.08
CA ALA A 243 -5.45 -0.79 -15.82
C ALA A 243 -5.24 0.70 -15.53
N LYS A 244 -4.06 1.10 -15.04
CA LYS A 244 -3.80 2.47 -14.53
C LYS A 244 -4.29 3.58 -15.48
N HIS A 245 -3.88 3.52 -16.74
CA HIS A 245 -4.26 4.52 -17.75
C HIS A 245 -5.76 4.49 -18.06
N GLY A 246 -6.36 3.30 -18.14
CA GLY A 246 -7.79 3.14 -18.38
C GLY A 246 -8.61 3.69 -17.22
N ILE A 247 -8.21 3.45 -15.97
CA ILE A 247 -8.89 3.95 -14.77
C ILE A 247 -8.90 5.47 -14.78
N HIS A 248 -7.74 6.09 -15.02
CA HIS A 248 -7.63 7.54 -15.10
C HIS A 248 -8.46 8.12 -16.27
N LYS A 249 -8.41 7.49 -17.45
CA LYS A 249 -9.12 7.97 -18.65
C LYS A 249 -10.64 7.85 -18.53
N PHE A 250 -11.14 6.75 -17.98
CA PHE A 250 -12.58 6.52 -17.83
C PHE A 250 -13.14 7.11 -16.53
N ASP A 251 -12.27 7.52 -15.61
CA ASP A 251 -12.62 7.99 -14.27
C ASP A 251 -13.49 6.98 -13.51
N PHE A 252 -13.11 5.70 -13.56
CA PHE A 252 -13.56 4.68 -12.61
C PHE A 252 -12.72 3.40 -12.75
N SER A 253 -12.70 2.60 -11.69
CA SER A 253 -12.16 1.23 -11.72
C SER A 253 -13.28 0.21 -11.87
N LEU A 254 -13.10 -0.78 -12.75
CA LEU A 254 -14.02 -1.92 -12.88
C LEU A 254 -13.42 -3.11 -12.13
N ILE A 255 -14.06 -3.55 -11.05
CA ILE A 255 -13.62 -4.74 -10.30
C ILE A 255 -14.47 -5.94 -10.72
N VAL A 256 -13.79 -6.98 -11.19
CA VAL A 256 -14.39 -8.25 -11.63
C VAL A 256 -13.80 -9.41 -10.82
N GLU A 257 -14.38 -10.60 -10.96
CA GLU A 257 -14.05 -11.75 -10.10
C GLU A 257 -12.73 -12.44 -10.42
N GLY A 258 -12.45 -12.68 -11.71
CA GLY A 258 -11.39 -13.58 -12.13
C GLY A 258 -10.44 -13.01 -13.18
N GLN A 259 -9.38 -13.77 -13.43
CA GLN A 259 -8.36 -13.41 -14.42
C GLN A 259 -8.94 -13.36 -15.84
N PHE A 260 -9.80 -14.31 -16.21
CA PHE A 260 -10.47 -14.28 -17.52
C PHE A 260 -11.35 -13.05 -17.68
N ASP A 261 -12.09 -12.65 -16.64
CA ASP A 261 -12.96 -11.47 -16.69
C ASP A 261 -12.15 -10.21 -16.96
N VAL A 262 -11.00 -10.06 -16.30
CA VAL A 262 -10.10 -8.92 -16.56
C VAL A 262 -9.57 -8.98 -17.99
N VAL A 263 -9.00 -10.12 -18.39
CA VAL A 263 -8.40 -10.28 -19.72
C VAL A 263 -9.40 -9.97 -20.84
N LEU A 264 -10.61 -10.52 -20.74
CA LEU A 264 -11.67 -10.34 -21.73
C LEU A 264 -12.31 -8.95 -21.65
N SER A 265 -12.45 -8.35 -20.47
CA SER A 265 -12.88 -6.95 -20.33
C SER A 265 -11.90 -6.01 -21.03
N HIS A 266 -10.58 -6.21 -20.85
CA HIS A 266 -9.57 -5.43 -21.56
C HIS A 266 -9.64 -5.66 -23.08
N GLN A 267 -9.87 -6.89 -23.54
CA GLN A 267 -10.07 -7.19 -24.96
C GLN A 267 -11.33 -6.50 -25.52
N ALA A 268 -12.36 -6.32 -24.70
CA ALA A 268 -13.59 -5.60 -25.04
C ALA A 268 -13.47 -4.06 -24.95
N GLY A 269 -12.30 -3.52 -24.62
CA GLY A 269 -12.05 -2.08 -24.52
C GLY A 269 -12.18 -1.48 -23.12
N TYR A 270 -12.52 -2.29 -22.10
CA TYR A 270 -12.53 -1.88 -20.69
C TYR A 270 -11.14 -2.06 -20.09
N HIS A 271 -10.22 -1.21 -20.52
CA HIS A 271 -8.83 -1.18 -20.05
C HIS A 271 -8.68 -0.68 -18.60
N ASN A 272 -9.76 -0.57 -17.84
CA ASN A 272 -9.80 -0.20 -16.42
C ASN A 272 -10.25 -1.36 -15.52
N ALA A 273 -10.32 -2.58 -16.05
CA ALA A 273 -10.71 -3.76 -15.30
C ALA A 273 -9.55 -4.32 -14.46
N VAL A 274 -9.85 -4.72 -13.23
CA VAL A 274 -8.94 -5.36 -12.27
C VAL A 274 -9.67 -6.45 -11.50
N ALA A 275 -8.93 -7.40 -10.91
CA ALA A 275 -9.52 -8.46 -10.08
C ALA A 275 -8.71 -8.72 -8.80
N VAL A 276 -9.42 -9.14 -7.76
CA VAL A 276 -8.82 -9.69 -6.54
C VAL A 276 -8.44 -11.16 -6.77
N SER A 277 -7.23 -11.55 -6.39
CA SER A 277 -6.74 -12.91 -6.64
C SER A 277 -7.05 -13.85 -5.46
N GLY A 278 -8.33 -14.25 -5.34
CA GLY A 278 -8.78 -15.25 -4.36
C GLY A 278 -8.84 -14.74 -2.90
N THR A 279 -9.00 -13.43 -2.73
CA THR A 279 -9.15 -12.75 -1.43
C THR A 279 -10.34 -11.79 -1.48
N ALA A 280 -10.86 -11.41 -0.30
CA ALA A 280 -11.84 -10.32 -0.24
C ALA A 280 -11.17 -8.99 -0.61
N LEU A 281 -11.95 -8.05 -1.15
CA LEU A 281 -11.47 -6.69 -1.40
C LEU A 281 -11.00 -6.04 -0.08
N THR A 282 -9.79 -5.48 -0.07
CA THR A 282 -9.15 -4.93 1.13
C THR A 282 -9.11 -3.41 1.09
N ILE A 283 -8.80 -2.79 2.22
CA ILE A 283 -8.54 -1.34 2.32
C ILE A 283 -7.35 -0.94 1.44
N HIS A 284 -6.31 -1.78 1.33
CA HIS A 284 -5.15 -1.49 0.51
C HIS A 284 -5.49 -1.48 -0.98
N HIS A 285 -6.30 -2.44 -1.44
CA HIS A 285 -6.82 -2.46 -2.82
C HIS A 285 -7.60 -1.19 -3.14
N LEU A 286 -8.53 -0.81 -2.27
CA LEU A 286 -9.33 0.41 -2.44
C LEU A 286 -8.45 1.66 -2.44
N SER A 287 -7.47 1.75 -1.53
CA SER A 287 -6.53 2.86 -1.48
C SER A 287 -5.68 2.96 -2.75
N LEU A 288 -5.30 1.83 -3.35
CA LEU A 288 -4.54 1.78 -4.59
C LEU A 288 -5.36 2.30 -5.78
N LEU A 289 -6.64 1.93 -5.87
CA LEU A 289 -7.56 2.40 -6.92
C LEU A 289 -7.95 3.87 -6.72
N GLN A 290 -8.15 4.29 -5.47
CA GLN A 290 -8.54 5.65 -5.08
C GLN A 290 -7.53 6.71 -5.51
N ARG A 291 -6.25 6.34 -5.68
CA ARG A 291 -5.20 7.21 -6.25
C ARG A 291 -5.49 7.64 -7.69
N LEU A 292 -6.26 6.84 -8.42
CA LEU A 292 -6.53 7.05 -9.85
C LEU A 292 -7.96 7.52 -10.11
N SER A 293 -8.92 7.07 -9.32
CA SER A 293 -10.31 7.57 -9.33
C SER A 293 -11.03 7.19 -8.04
N ASN A 294 -11.94 8.05 -7.59
CA ASN A 294 -12.84 7.78 -6.45
C ASN A 294 -14.06 6.94 -6.84
N ARG A 295 -14.17 6.52 -8.11
CA ARG A 295 -15.35 5.81 -8.62
C ARG A 295 -15.01 4.35 -8.89
N ILE A 296 -15.84 3.45 -8.36
CA ILE A 296 -15.63 2.01 -8.50
C ILE A 296 -16.93 1.36 -8.94
N VAL A 297 -16.85 0.50 -9.95
CA VAL A 297 -17.94 -0.36 -10.39
C VAL A 297 -17.56 -1.80 -10.06
N LEU A 298 -18.37 -2.46 -9.23
CA LEU A 298 -18.28 -3.90 -8.98
C LEU A 298 -19.14 -4.65 -10.00
N ALA A 299 -18.53 -5.54 -10.77
CA ALA A 299 -19.23 -6.49 -11.64
C ALA A 299 -18.96 -7.90 -11.08
N LEU A 300 -19.76 -8.25 -10.06
CA LEU A 300 -19.68 -9.51 -9.33
C LEU A 300 -20.95 -10.34 -9.57
N ASP A 301 -20.86 -11.63 -9.30
CA ASP A 301 -21.97 -12.57 -9.42
C ASP A 301 -23.14 -12.16 -8.51
N SER A 302 -24.36 -12.40 -8.99
CA SER A 302 -25.60 -12.07 -8.26
C SER A 302 -25.99 -13.12 -7.21
N ASP A 303 -25.05 -13.98 -6.79
CA ASP A 303 -25.30 -15.01 -5.78
C ASP A 303 -25.12 -14.48 -4.34
N LYS A 304 -25.38 -15.34 -3.35
CA LYS A 304 -25.25 -14.94 -1.94
C LYS A 304 -23.81 -14.56 -1.55
N ALA A 305 -22.81 -15.18 -2.17
CA ALA A 305 -21.41 -14.90 -1.89
C ALA A 305 -20.98 -13.54 -2.50
N GLY A 306 -21.44 -13.24 -3.71
CA GLY A 306 -21.26 -11.97 -4.39
C GLY A 306 -21.91 -10.81 -3.64
N ILE A 307 -23.16 -10.98 -3.17
CA ILE A 307 -23.83 -9.97 -2.33
C ILE A 307 -23.05 -9.72 -1.03
N ALA A 308 -22.52 -10.77 -0.39
CA ALA A 308 -21.69 -10.61 0.80
C ALA A 308 -20.35 -9.91 0.50
N ALA A 309 -19.78 -10.10 -0.70
CA ALA A 309 -18.60 -9.36 -1.15
C ALA A 309 -18.93 -7.88 -1.39
N VAL A 310 -20.09 -7.57 -1.98
CA VAL A 310 -20.57 -6.19 -2.16
C VAL A 310 -20.74 -5.48 -0.81
N LYS A 311 -21.40 -6.11 0.18
CA LYS A 311 -21.57 -5.52 1.52
C LYS A 311 -20.22 -5.16 2.17
N ARG A 312 -19.26 -6.09 2.13
CA ARG A 312 -17.89 -5.85 2.65
C ARG A 312 -17.17 -4.73 1.90
N ALA A 313 -17.34 -4.64 0.58
CA ALA A 313 -16.78 -3.55 -0.20
C ALA A 313 -17.42 -2.21 0.17
N ALA A 314 -18.74 -2.18 0.40
CA ALA A 314 -19.47 -0.98 0.83
C ALA A 314 -19.01 -0.47 2.20
N ASP A 315 -18.81 -1.37 3.16
CA ASP A 315 -18.32 -1.04 4.52
C ASP A 315 -17.03 -0.22 4.45
N VAL A 316 -16.12 -0.59 3.54
CA VAL A 316 -14.82 0.04 3.41
C VAL A 316 -14.84 1.25 2.47
N ALA A 317 -15.63 1.20 1.40
CA ALA A 317 -15.64 2.22 0.35
C ALA A 317 -16.36 3.50 0.78
N LEU A 318 -17.56 3.38 1.35
CA LEU A 318 -18.41 4.54 1.66
C LEU A 318 -17.78 5.45 2.73
N GLY A 319 -17.13 4.87 3.74
CA GLY A 319 -16.37 5.62 4.75
C GLY A 319 -15.12 6.33 4.23
N ARG A 320 -14.77 6.17 2.95
CA ARG A 320 -13.63 6.84 2.30
C ARG A 320 -14.07 7.80 1.19
N GLY A 321 -15.39 8.05 1.07
CA GLY A 321 -15.95 8.89 0.01
C GLY A 321 -15.79 8.29 -1.39
N ILE A 322 -15.72 6.96 -1.50
CA ILE A 322 -15.69 6.27 -2.79
C ILE A 322 -17.12 6.10 -3.30
N ASP A 323 -17.39 6.57 -4.53
CA ASP A 323 -18.64 6.33 -5.27
C ASP A 323 -18.64 4.87 -5.75
N LEU A 324 -19.25 4.00 -4.95
CA LEU A 324 -19.33 2.57 -5.22
C LEU A 324 -20.63 2.21 -5.92
N LYS A 325 -20.50 1.68 -7.13
CA LYS A 325 -21.62 1.17 -7.94
C LYS A 325 -21.52 -0.33 -8.15
N VAL A 326 -22.65 -0.96 -8.40
CA VAL A 326 -22.75 -2.39 -8.67
C VAL A 326 -23.44 -2.60 -10.01
N ALA A 327 -22.74 -3.26 -10.93
CA ALA A 327 -23.27 -3.73 -12.20
C ALA A 327 -23.83 -5.15 -12.00
N ARG A 328 -25.15 -5.28 -11.93
CA ARG A 328 -25.81 -6.59 -11.83
C ARG A 328 -25.74 -7.28 -13.18
N ILE A 329 -25.15 -8.47 -13.24
CA ILE A 329 -25.16 -9.32 -14.42
C ILE A 329 -26.28 -10.36 -14.28
N GLU A 330 -27.24 -10.32 -15.20
CA GLU A 330 -28.39 -11.22 -15.19
C GLU A 330 -28.03 -12.63 -15.68
N GLY A 331 -28.75 -13.63 -15.19
CA GLY A 331 -28.62 -15.01 -15.66
C GLY A 331 -27.41 -15.79 -15.12
N GLY A 332 -26.71 -15.27 -14.10
CA GLY A 332 -25.57 -15.95 -13.49
C GLY A 332 -24.34 -16.04 -14.41
N LYS A 333 -24.23 -15.09 -15.35
CA LYS A 333 -23.08 -14.94 -16.24
C LYS A 333 -22.01 -14.05 -15.58
N ASP A 334 -20.76 -14.23 -15.97
CA ASP A 334 -19.65 -13.36 -15.60
C ASP A 334 -19.30 -12.37 -16.75
N PRO A 335 -18.45 -11.34 -16.52
CA PRO A 335 -18.02 -10.44 -17.58
C PRO A 335 -17.40 -11.17 -18.79
N ALA A 336 -16.65 -12.26 -18.56
CA ALA A 336 -16.09 -13.09 -19.62
C ALA A 336 -17.18 -13.70 -20.53
N ASP A 337 -18.24 -14.25 -19.94
CA ASP A 337 -19.39 -14.83 -20.64
C ASP A 337 -20.16 -13.77 -21.44
N LEU A 338 -20.34 -12.57 -20.88
CA LEU A 338 -20.97 -11.45 -21.60
C LEU A 338 -20.15 -11.03 -22.83
N VAL A 339 -18.83 -10.88 -22.66
CA VAL A 339 -17.93 -10.50 -23.76
C VAL A 339 -17.91 -11.55 -24.86
N ARG A 340 -17.98 -12.84 -24.48
CA ARG A 340 -18.05 -13.95 -25.41
C ARG A 340 -19.32 -13.93 -26.27
N GLU A 341 -20.44 -13.52 -25.70
CA GLU A 341 -21.72 -13.42 -26.42
C GLU A 341 -21.79 -12.16 -27.30
N ASP A 342 -21.62 -10.99 -26.69
CA ASP A 342 -21.48 -9.70 -27.39
C ASP A 342 -20.80 -8.70 -26.44
N PRO A 343 -19.61 -8.16 -26.80
CA PRO A 343 -18.92 -7.14 -26.01
C PRO A 343 -19.79 -5.93 -25.61
N LYS A 344 -20.85 -5.62 -26.36
CA LYS A 344 -21.80 -4.55 -26.01
C LYS A 344 -22.61 -4.86 -24.76
N LEU A 345 -22.85 -6.13 -24.42
CA LEU A 345 -23.59 -6.52 -23.23
C LEU A 345 -22.86 -6.07 -21.97
N LEU A 346 -21.53 -6.26 -21.90
CA LEU A 346 -20.73 -5.74 -20.79
C LEU A 346 -20.90 -4.22 -20.63
N ARG A 347 -20.88 -3.49 -21.75
CA ARG A 347 -21.09 -2.04 -21.74
C ARG A 347 -22.47 -1.63 -21.25
N GLN A 348 -23.51 -2.35 -21.64
CA GLN A 348 -24.87 -2.10 -21.17
C GLN A 348 -25.01 -2.38 -19.67
N SER A 349 -24.43 -3.48 -19.18
CA SER A 349 -24.44 -3.83 -17.75
C SER A 349 -23.72 -2.77 -16.90
N ILE A 350 -22.53 -2.33 -17.32
CA ILE A 350 -21.78 -1.26 -16.64
C ILE A 350 -22.54 0.06 -16.70
N GLY A 351 -23.16 0.40 -17.84
CA GLY A 351 -23.94 1.63 -18.00
C GLY A 351 -25.22 1.68 -17.15
N ARG A 352 -25.73 0.53 -16.72
CA ARG A 352 -26.88 0.39 -15.80
C ARG A 352 -26.47 0.17 -14.35
N ALA A 353 -25.19 0.29 -14.02
CA ALA A 353 -24.72 0.11 -12.65
C ALA A 353 -25.36 1.14 -11.71
N THR A 354 -25.95 0.66 -10.62
CA THR A 354 -26.62 1.49 -9.62
C THR A 354 -25.69 1.73 -8.43
N HIS A 355 -25.92 2.81 -7.67
CA HIS A 355 -25.18 3.02 -6.43
C HIS A 355 -25.39 1.84 -5.46
N VAL A 356 -24.37 1.52 -4.65
CA VAL A 356 -24.41 0.33 -3.78
C VAL A 356 -25.58 0.36 -2.79
N ILE A 357 -25.98 1.54 -2.31
CA ILE A 357 -27.14 1.70 -1.41
C ILE A 357 -28.44 1.30 -2.12
N GLU A 358 -28.67 1.79 -3.34
CA GLU A 358 -29.84 1.42 -4.16
C GLU A 358 -29.84 -0.08 -4.48
N PHE A 359 -28.67 -0.61 -4.84
CA PHE A 359 -28.50 -2.03 -5.09
C PHE A 359 -28.91 -2.88 -3.87
N LEU A 360 -28.39 -2.57 -2.69
CA LEU A 360 -28.69 -3.31 -1.46
C LEU A 360 -30.17 -3.15 -1.04
N LEU A 361 -30.77 -1.98 -1.25
CA LEU A 361 -32.21 -1.77 -1.03
C LEU A 361 -33.05 -2.66 -1.94
N ASN A 362 -32.67 -2.82 -3.21
CA ASN A 362 -33.35 -3.71 -4.15
C ASN A 362 -33.23 -5.17 -3.74
N ILE A 363 -32.03 -5.63 -3.33
CA ILE A 363 -31.83 -6.98 -2.79
C ILE A 363 -32.70 -7.23 -1.55
N LEU A 364 -32.73 -6.30 -0.59
CA LEU A 364 -33.56 -6.43 0.60
C LEU A 364 -35.06 -6.50 0.27
N LYS A 365 -35.51 -5.80 -0.77
CA LYS A 365 -36.88 -5.86 -1.26
C LYS A 365 -37.21 -7.21 -1.88
N GLU A 366 -36.29 -7.80 -2.65
CA GLU A 366 -36.42 -9.16 -3.21
C GLU A 366 -36.47 -10.24 -2.11
N GLU A 367 -35.72 -10.06 -1.02
CA GLU A 367 -35.66 -11.02 0.10
C GLU A 367 -36.84 -10.94 1.08
N THR A 368 -37.58 -9.84 1.10
CA THR A 368 -38.64 -9.59 2.10
C THR A 368 -40.03 -9.75 1.52
N LYS A 369 -40.94 -10.31 2.32
CA LYS A 369 -42.32 -10.62 1.89
C LYS A 369 -43.34 -9.53 2.25
N ASP A 370 -43.00 -8.65 3.18
CA ASP A 370 -43.90 -7.60 3.67
C ASP A 370 -43.16 -6.28 3.92
N ALA A 371 -43.91 -5.18 3.84
CA ALA A 371 -43.38 -3.83 3.93
C ALA A 371 -42.79 -3.50 5.32
N ARG A 372 -43.30 -4.10 6.40
CA ARG A 372 -42.78 -3.83 7.75
C ARG A 372 -41.41 -4.47 7.92
N THR A 373 -41.24 -5.73 7.52
CA THR A 373 -39.95 -6.42 7.58
C THR A 373 -38.91 -5.73 6.70
N TYR A 374 -39.29 -5.27 5.50
CA TYR A 374 -38.42 -4.49 4.63
C TYR A 374 -37.91 -3.21 5.31
N LYS A 375 -38.81 -2.42 5.91
CA LYS A 375 -38.44 -1.21 6.69
C LYS A 375 -37.46 -1.51 7.82
N MET A 376 -37.70 -2.59 8.58
CA MET A 376 -36.82 -2.95 9.70
C MET A 376 -35.44 -3.43 9.22
N LYS A 377 -35.38 -4.24 8.15
CA LYS A 377 -34.10 -4.64 7.55
C LYS A 377 -33.33 -3.46 6.97
N ALA A 378 -34.01 -2.54 6.28
CA ALA A 378 -33.36 -1.34 5.74
C ALA A 378 -32.79 -0.46 6.86
N ARG A 379 -33.50 -0.33 7.99
CA ARG A 379 -32.97 0.32 9.19
C ARG A 379 -31.67 -0.34 9.67
N ASP A 380 -31.68 -1.66 9.82
CA ASP A 380 -30.59 -2.40 10.45
C ASP A 380 -29.38 -2.59 9.53
N GLU A 381 -29.60 -2.72 8.22
CA GLU A 381 -28.56 -3.07 7.24
C GLU A 381 -28.15 -1.91 6.34
N ILE A 382 -29.00 -0.89 6.10
CA ILE A 382 -28.69 0.21 5.17
C ILE A 382 -28.30 1.50 5.88
N LEU A 383 -29.01 1.90 6.94
CA LEU A 383 -28.70 3.15 7.64
C LEU A 383 -27.27 3.22 8.23
N PRO A 384 -26.64 2.11 8.69
CA PRO A 384 -25.23 2.14 9.08
C PRO A 384 -24.29 2.66 7.99
N TYR A 385 -24.59 2.38 6.71
CA TYR A 385 -23.83 2.91 5.57
C TYR A 385 -24.00 4.43 5.39
N LEU A 386 -25.17 4.98 5.70
CA LEU A 386 -25.39 6.43 5.62
C LEU A 386 -24.61 7.17 6.71
N ILE A 387 -24.44 6.54 7.88
CA ILE A 387 -23.65 7.11 8.98
C ILE A 387 -22.16 7.20 8.62
N SER A 388 -21.62 6.24 7.86
CA SER A 388 -20.22 6.26 7.43
C SER A 388 -19.93 7.27 6.32
N ILE A 389 -20.93 7.82 5.64
CA ILE A 389 -20.74 8.86 4.62
C ILE A 389 -20.44 10.20 5.31
N ASP A 390 -19.26 10.75 5.07
CA ASP A 390 -18.81 12.03 5.63
C ASP A 390 -19.58 13.23 5.06
N SER A 391 -19.96 13.18 3.78
CA SER A 391 -20.65 14.27 3.09
C SER A 391 -22.12 14.38 3.56
N HIS A 392 -22.46 15.46 4.26
CA HIS A 392 -23.85 15.71 4.69
C HIS A 392 -24.84 15.81 3.53
N ILE A 393 -24.43 16.35 2.38
CA ILE A 393 -25.29 16.48 1.20
C ILE A 393 -25.58 15.08 0.60
N GLU A 394 -24.55 14.24 0.50
CA GLU A 394 -24.69 12.88 -0.03
C GLU A 394 -25.49 12.00 0.93
N ARG A 395 -25.24 12.13 2.24
CA ARG A 395 -26.03 11.49 3.28
C ARG A 395 -27.51 11.89 3.19
N ASP A 396 -27.81 13.17 2.96
CA ASP A 396 -29.18 13.63 2.78
C ASP A 396 -29.84 13.06 1.51
N HIS A 397 -29.10 13.02 0.40
CA HIS A 397 -29.57 12.40 -0.84
C HIS A 397 -29.94 10.93 -0.63
N PHE A 398 -29.08 10.14 0.02
CA PHE A 398 -29.38 8.74 0.30
C PHE A 398 -30.44 8.55 1.38
N ALA A 399 -30.59 9.47 2.33
CA ALA A 399 -31.71 9.44 3.28
C ALA A 399 -33.06 9.58 2.56
N ASN A 400 -33.14 10.47 1.56
CA ASN A 400 -34.33 10.58 0.69
C ASN A 400 -34.56 9.30 -0.12
N THR A 401 -33.49 8.74 -0.70
CA THR A 401 -33.54 7.48 -1.47
C THR A 401 -34.07 6.31 -0.63
N VAL A 402 -33.56 6.16 0.61
CA VAL A 402 -34.03 5.13 1.54
C VAL A 402 -35.49 5.37 1.92
N ALA A 403 -35.88 6.62 2.20
CA ALA A 403 -37.24 6.97 2.58
C ALA A 403 -38.26 6.63 1.49
N GLU A 404 -37.95 6.96 0.24
CA GLU A 404 -38.76 6.62 -0.93
C GLU A 404 -38.85 5.10 -1.11
N ALA A 405 -37.72 4.39 -1.10
CA ALA A 405 -37.67 2.95 -1.33
C ALA A 405 -38.53 2.18 -0.31
N VAL A 406 -38.44 2.52 0.98
CA VAL A 406 -39.16 1.81 2.04
C VAL A 406 -40.58 2.37 2.29
N GLY A 407 -40.97 3.48 1.65
CA GLY A 407 -42.27 4.10 1.83
C GLY A 407 -42.46 4.71 3.22
N THR A 408 -41.55 5.59 3.63
CA THR A 408 -41.61 6.38 4.87
C THR A 408 -41.21 7.84 4.61
N THR A 409 -41.33 8.72 5.61
CA THR A 409 -40.87 10.11 5.49
C THR A 409 -39.35 10.21 5.70
N VAL A 410 -38.70 11.15 5.02
CA VAL A 410 -37.27 11.44 5.21
C VAL A 410 -36.97 11.86 6.66
N ASP A 411 -37.88 12.58 7.31
CA ASP A 411 -37.71 12.99 8.70
C ASP A 411 -37.67 11.80 9.67
N ALA A 412 -38.44 10.73 9.39
CA ALA A 412 -38.35 9.50 10.18
C ALA A 412 -36.98 8.81 10.02
N ILE A 413 -36.43 8.81 8.79
CA ILE A 413 -35.08 8.29 8.54
C ILE A 413 -34.02 9.14 9.26
N ARG A 414 -34.11 10.46 9.19
CA ARG A 414 -33.19 11.39 9.88
C ARG A 414 -33.20 11.20 11.40
N LEU A 415 -34.39 11.06 11.99
CA LEU A 415 -34.53 10.78 13.42
C LEU A 415 -33.88 9.45 13.82
N GLU A 416 -34.04 8.41 13.00
CA GLU A 416 -33.42 7.11 13.29
C GLU A 416 -31.90 7.14 13.08
N LEU A 417 -31.39 7.87 12.07
CA LEU A 417 -29.96 8.11 11.90
C LEU A 417 -29.35 8.79 13.13
N ALA A 418 -29.96 9.86 13.63
CA ALA A 418 -29.52 10.55 14.83
C ALA A 418 -29.54 9.62 16.07
N ARG A 419 -30.56 8.77 16.19
CA ARG A 419 -30.65 7.76 17.26
C ARG A 419 -29.51 6.74 17.18
N LEU A 420 -29.20 6.24 15.97
CA LEU A 420 -28.13 5.27 15.75
C LEU A 420 -26.74 5.87 16.00
N GLU A 421 -26.51 7.11 15.59
CA GLU A 421 -25.25 7.83 15.88
C GLU A 421 -25.02 7.99 17.39
N GLU A 422 -26.05 8.36 18.14
CA GLU A 422 -25.99 8.49 19.60
C GLU A 422 -25.71 7.15 20.28
N LEU A 423 -26.36 6.07 19.84
CA LEU A 423 -26.10 4.72 20.33
C LEU A 423 -24.66 4.25 20.04
N ALA A 424 -24.10 4.63 18.88
CA ALA A 424 -22.72 4.33 18.53
C ALA A 424 -21.72 5.09 19.42
N ARG A 425 -21.97 6.37 19.70
CA ARG A 425 -21.18 7.19 20.63
C ARG A 425 -21.16 6.61 22.04
N GLN A 426 -22.32 6.27 22.58
CA GLN A 426 -22.44 5.68 23.92
C GLN A 426 -21.74 4.31 24.04
N LYS A 427 -21.71 3.51 22.97
CA LYS A 427 -20.95 2.25 22.94
C LYS A 427 -19.45 2.50 22.98
N ASN A 428 -18.94 3.47 22.22
CA ASN A 428 -17.52 3.82 22.22
C ASN A 428 -17.08 4.41 23.57
N GLU A 429 -17.94 5.20 24.23
CA GLU A 429 -17.68 5.75 25.56
C GLU A 429 -17.70 4.67 26.67
N ARG A 430 -18.61 3.69 26.57
CA ARG A 430 -18.66 2.55 27.50
C ARG A 430 -17.54 1.53 27.27
N GLY A 431 -17.04 1.40 26.05
CA GLY A 431 -15.87 0.59 25.70
C GLY A 431 -14.54 1.17 26.21
N ASN A 432 -14.53 2.45 26.61
CA ASN A 432 -13.34 3.16 27.11
C ASN A 432 -13.33 3.37 28.63
N SER A 433 -14.15 2.63 29.39
CA SER A 433 -14.02 2.57 30.86
C SER A 433 -12.90 1.61 31.27
N PRO A 434 -12.04 1.96 32.26
CA PRO A 434 -10.83 1.23 32.57
C PRO A 434 -11.16 -0.10 33.28
N SER A 435 -11.32 -1.17 32.51
CA SER A 435 -11.40 -2.52 33.04
C SER A 435 -10.00 -3.03 33.40
N VAL A 436 -9.76 -3.14 34.72
CA VAL A 436 -8.88 -4.08 35.43
C VAL A 436 -7.71 -4.64 34.61
N ILE A 437 -6.54 -4.10 34.90
CA ILE A 437 -5.22 -4.59 34.49
C ILE A 437 -5.08 -6.07 34.90
N ASN A 438 -5.11 -6.97 33.92
CA ASN A 438 -4.46 -8.26 34.04
C ASN A 438 -3.17 -8.24 33.23
N LYS A 439 -2.08 -8.43 33.98
CA LYS A 439 -0.70 -8.62 33.51
C LYS A 439 -0.64 -9.77 32.51
N THR A 440 -0.05 -9.51 31.35
CA THR A 440 1.13 -10.21 30.79
C THR A 440 1.43 -9.63 29.42
N GLU A 441 2.44 -8.75 29.34
CA GLU A 441 3.52 -8.69 28.32
C GLU A 441 4.16 -7.28 28.26
N PRO A 442 5.47 -7.18 27.92
CA PRO A 442 6.33 -6.10 28.38
C PRO A 442 6.36 -4.89 27.43
N LEU A 443 5.58 -3.86 27.74
CA LEU A 443 5.66 -2.53 27.13
C LEU A 443 6.26 -1.54 28.12
N GLN A 444 7.60 -1.45 28.21
CA GLN A 444 8.25 -0.33 28.92
C GLN A 444 9.67 0.05 28.46
N LYS A 445 10.22 -0.54 27.38
CA LYS A 445 11.50 -0.09 26.80
C LYS A 445 11.37 0.90 25.63
N ALA A 446 10.24 0.95 24.93
CA ALA A 446 10.12 1.67 23.65
C ALA A 446 9.92 3.21 23.73
N THR A 447 9.77 3.81 24.91
CA THR A 447 9.36 5.24 25.04
C THR A 447 10.52 6.22 25.16
N ASN A 448 11.66 5.85 25.75
CA ASN A 448 12.81 6.76 25.93
C ASN A 448 13.71 6.85 24.70
N GLU A 449 14.05 5.71 24.09
CA GLU A 449 14.86 5.65 22.86
C GLU A 449 14.18 6.39 21.69
N SER A 450 12.84 6.30 21.62
CA SER A 450 12.03 7.06 20.65
C SER A 450 12.10 8.58 20.86
N ARG A 451 12.15 9.05 22.12
CA ARG A 451 12.23 10.49 22.43
C ARG A 451 13.62 11.05 22.13
N LEU A 452 14.68 10.32 22.48
CA LEU A 452 16.05 10.70 22.19
C LEU A 452 16.26 10.86 20.68
N ASN A 453 15.82 9.86 19.91
CA ASN A 453 15.91 9.89 18.46
C ASN A 453 15.19 11.10 17.85
N LYS A 454 14.01 11.47 18.35
CA LYS A 454 13.27 12.66 17.88
C LYS A 454 14.02 13.96 18.14
N LEU A 455 14.62 14.13 19.32
CA LEU A 455 15.40 15.32 19.66
C LEU A 455 16.65 15.44 18.78
N THR A 456 17.39 14.34 18.62
CA THR A 456 18.59 14.32 17.77
C THR A 456 18.24 14.59 16.30
N ASN A 457 17.16 14.00 15.78
CA ASN A 457 16.67 14.26 14.42
C ASN A 457 16.29 15.73 14.22
N TYR A 458 15.55 16.32 15.17
CA TYR A 458 15.18 17.74 15.13
C TYR A 458 16.42 18.64 15.02
N LEU A 459 17.39 18.46 15.92
CA LEU A 459 18.60 19.29 15.97
C LEU A 459 19.46 19.11 14.72
N ALA A 460 19.58 17.89 14.20
CA ALA A 460 20.34 17.60 13.00
C ALA A 460 19.75 18.23 11.73
N VAL A 461 18.42 18.26 11.62
CA VAL A 461 17.72 18.94 10.51
C VAL A 461 17.80 20.46 10.67
N LEU A 462 17.56 20.98 11.88
CA LEU A 462 17.64 22.41 12.17
C LEU A 462 19.02 22.99 11.83
N ALA A 463 20.10 22.28 12.19
CA ALA A 463 21.47 22.69 11.86
C ALA A 463 21.67 22.95 10.36
N GLY A 464 21.06 22.13 9.49
CA GLY A 464 21.15 22.30 8.03
C GLY A 464 20.38 23.51 7.49
N LEU A 465 19.51 24.12 8.28
CA LEU A 465 18.67 25.26 7.91
C LEU A 465 19.18 26.59 8.49
N LEU A 466 20.06 26.52 9.49
CA LEU A 466 20.59 27.70 10.18
C LEU A 466 21.69 28.41 9.36
N PRO A 467 21.89 29.72 9.57
CA PRO A 467 23.05 30.44 9.07
C PRO A 467 24.37 29.80 9.53
N ILE A 468 25.44 30.01 8.75
CA ILE A 468 26.75 29.34 8.95
C ILE A 468 27.25 29.43 10.41
N GLU A 469 27.18 30.61 11.03
CA GLU A 469 27.65 30.82 12.41
C GLU A 469 26.88 29.98 13.43
N GLU A 470 25.54 30.03 13.40
CA GLU A 470 24.66 29.26 14.30
C GLU A 470 24.76 27.75 14.04
N ARG A 471 24.87 27.37 12.77
CA ARG A 471 25.04 25.98 12.35
C ARG A 471 26.28 25.37 12.98
N HIS A 472 27.43 26.04 12.90
CA HIS A 472 28.67 25.54 13.48
C HIS A 472 28.55 25.34 14.99
N MET A 473 27.95 26.31 15.70
CA MET A 473 27.75 26.22 17.15
C MET A 473 26.85 25.04 17.55
N LEU A 474 25.75 24.83 16.82
CA LEU A 474 24.84 23.71 17.07
C LEU A 474 25.49 22.36 16.74
N GLU A 475 26.16 22.24 15.58
CA GLU A 475 26.82 21.00 15.17
C GLU A 475 27.92 20.58 16.14
N GLU A 476 28.76 21.52 16.59
CA GLU A 476 29.83 21.24 17.56
C GLU A 476 29.27 20.67 18.87
N ARG A 477 28.22 21.31 19.43
CA ARG A 477 27.58 20.86 20.67
C ARG A 477 26.82 19.55 20.50
N LEU A 478 26.14 19.36 19.36
CA LEU A 478 25.43 18.12 19.06
C LEU A 478 26.39 16.94 18.97
N ILE A 479 27.56 17.13 18.32
CA ILE A 479 28.62 16.11 18.24
C ILE A 479 29.16 15.81 19.64
N ALA A 480 29.43 16.83 20.46
CA ALA A 480 29.93 16.63 21.82
C ALA A 480 28.96 15.83 22.71
N ILE A 481 27.65 15.99 22.53
CA ILE A 481 26.61 15.33 23.33
C ILE A 481 26.27 13.93 22.79
N SER A 482 26.06 13.79 21.48
CA SER A 482 25.55 12.57 20.86
C SER A 482 26.63 11.67 20.26
N GLY A 483 27.82 12.21 19.94
CA GLY A 483 28.87 11.52 19.20
C GLY A 483 28.62 11.39 17.70
N GLU A 484 27.49 11.90 17.18
CA GLU A 484 27.09 11.81 15.77
C GLU A 484 27.12 13.19 15.11
N THR A 485 27.51 13.25 13.83
CA THR A 485 27.40 14.49 13.03
C THR A 485 25.97 14.68 12.53
N ALA A 486 25.56 15.94 12.34
CA ALA A 486 24.24 16.26 11.81
C ALA A 486 23.99 15.65 10.41
N ASP A 487 25.03 15.61 9.56
CA ASP A 487 24.94 14.96 8.24
C ASP A 487 24.72 13.45 8.37
N ALA A 488 25.52 12.76 9.20
CA ALA A 488 25.36 11.32 9.42
C ALA A 488 23.95 11.02 9.97
N ARG A 489 23.47 11.83 10.91
CA ARG A 489 22.13 11.67 11.47
C ARG A 489 21.04 11.83 10.41
N ARG A 490 21.13 12.85 9.55
CA ARG A 490 20.17 13.06 8.45
C ARG A 490 20.14 11.89 7.48
N THR A 491 21.27 11.22 7.23
CA THR A 491 21.31 10.03 6.35
C THR A 491 20.65 8.79 6.95
N LEU A 492 20.47 8.72 8.27
CA LEU A 492 19.75 7.63 8.94
C LEU A 492 18.23 7.81 8.93
N MET A 493 17.75 9.00 8.58
CA MET A 493 16.33 9.32 8.56
C MET A 493 15.67 8.79 7.30
N SER A 494 14.40 8.36 7.42
CA SER A 494 13.60 8.07 6.23
C SER A 494 13.41 9.36 5.39
N PRO A 495 13.29 9.26 4.06
CA PRO A 495 13.02 10.42 3.21
C PRO A 495 11.77 11.20 3.63
N GLU A 496 10.74 10.50 4.09
CA GLU A 496 9.51 11.08 4.63
C GLU A 496 9.77 11.92 5.88
N GLU A 497 10.49 11.35 6.86
CA GLU A 497 10.79 12.02 8.13
C GLU A 497 11.69 13.24 7.93
N LEU A 498 12.73 13.11 7.09
CA LEU A 498 13.63 14.21 6.76
C LEU A 498 12.86 15.35 6.09
N SER A 499 12.01 15.05 5.11
CA SER A 499 11.20 16.06 4.42
C SER A 499 10.22 16.73 5.38
N ALA A 500 9.50 15.94 6.20
CA ALA A 500 8.54 16.44 7.17
C ALA A 500 9.18 17.47 8.12
N LEU A 501 10.30 17.09 8.75
CA LEU A 501 11.02 17.96 9.67
C LEU A 501 11.58 19.19 8.95
N THR A 502 12.13 19.01 7.75
CA THR A 502 12.72 20.10 6.97
C THR A 502 11.68 21.19 6.68
N PHE A 503 10.54 20.84 6.09
CA PHE A 503 9.51 21.83 5.76
C PHE A 503 8.83 22.44 6.99
N THR A 504 8.67 21.66 8.06
CA THR A 504 8.12 22.16 9.34
C THR A 504 9.05 23.20 9.96
N LEU A 505 10.35 22.91 10.01
CA LEU A 505 11.35 23.81 10.57
C LEU A 505 11.55 25.06 9.71
N GLU A 506 11.41 24.97 8.39
CA GLU A 506 11.40 26.16 7.54
C GLU A 506 10.26 27.11 7.86
N GLN A 507 9.05 26.58 8.08
CA GLN A 507 7.92 27.41 8.49
C GLN A 507 8.18 28.05 9.85
N TYR A 508 8.68 27.28 10.81
CA TYR A 508 9.09 27.79 12.12
C TYR A 508 10.13 28.91 12.02
N LEU A 509 11.21 28.72 11.25
CA LEU A 509 12.26 29.71 11.04
C LEU A 509 11.79 30.96 10.30
N ALA A 510 10.76 30.84 9.46
CA ALA A 510 10.17 31.98 8.76
C ALA A 510 9.27 32.84 9.66
N GLU A 511 8.66 32.24 10.68
CA GLU A 511 7.73 32.90 11.60
C GLU A 511 8.43 33.46 12.84
N GLU A 512 9.53 32.84 13.28
CA GLU A 512 10.20 33.16 14.54
C GLU A 512 11.39 34.12 14.43
N LYS A 513 11.67 34.82 15.53
CA LYS A 513 12.85 35.71 15.62
C LYS A 513 14.11 34.87 15.91
N PRO A 514 15.28 35.22 15.32
CA PRO A 514 16.52 34.46 15.50
C PRO A 514 16.91 34.17 16.95
N ARG A 515 16.63 35.11 17.87
CA ARG A 515 16.88 34.94 19.30
C ARG A 515 16.09 33.77 19.90
N TYR A 516 14.80 33.62 19.56
CA TYR A 516 13.97 32.55 20.09
C TYR A 516 14.34 31.19 19.49
N VAL A 517 14.72 31.17 18.21
CA VAL A 517 15.28 29.98 17.56
C VAL A 517 16.53 29.51 18.30
N ARG A 518 17.42 30.45 18.69
CA ARG A 518 18.61 30.14 19.49
C ARG A 518 18.26 29.56 20.85
N GLU A 519 17.41 30.23 21.60
CA GLU A 519 16.95 29.78 22.92
C GLU A 519 16.29 28.37 22.84
N ASP A 520 15.53 28.08 21.77
CA ASP A 520 14.89 26.77 21.55
C ASP A 520 15.89 25.64 21.33
N TRP A 521 16.85 25.79 20.40
CA TRP A 521 17.80 24.71 20.13
C TRP A 521 18.78 24.51 21.29
N GLU A 522 19.13 25.56 22.03
CA GLU A 522 19.91 25.44 23.26
C GLU A 522 19.18 24.65 24.34
N GLY A 523 17.89 24.95 24.55
CA GLY A 523 17.05 24.21 25.48
C GLY A 523 16.93 22.73 25.10
N LYS A 524 16.78 22.43 23.81
CA LYS A 524 16.72 21.05 23.30
C LYS A 524 18.04 20.29 23.42
N LEU A 525 19.19 20.95 23.28
CA LEU A 525 20.50 20.33 23.57
C LEU A 525 20.63 19.96 25.05
N ILE A 526 20.14 20.81 25.95
CA ILE A 526 20.11 20.50 27.39
C ILE A 526 19.21 19.29 27.64
N GLU A 527 18.00 19.28 27.07
CA GLU A 527 17.08 18.14 27.18
C GLU A 527 17.69 16.84 26.63
N LEU A 528 18.38 16.91 25.48
CA LEU A 528 19.08 15.79 24.87
C LEU A 528 20.17 15.25 25.80
N ASN A 529 21.04 16.12 26.30
CA ASN A 529 22.13 15.74 27.21
C ASN A 529 21.60 15.05 28.49
N LEU A 530 20.57 15.64 29.12
CA LEU A 530 19.93 15.05 30.30
C LEU A 530 19.32 13.68 30.00
N SER A 531 18.75 13.49 28.81
CA SER A 531 18.16 12.21 28.40
C SER A 531 19.23 11.14 28.18
N ILE A 532 20.34 11.46 27.52
CA ILE A 532 21.48 10.56 27.31
C ILE A 532 22.11 10.15 28.65
N LEU A 533 22.31 11.10 29.56
CA LEU A 533 22.88 10.82 30.88
C LEU A 533 21.98 9.86 31.68
N LYS A 534 20.65 10.07 31.65
CA LYS A 534 19.69 9.15 32.30
C LYS A 534 19.75 7.74 31.72
N GLU A 535 19.89 7.61 30.40
CA GLU A 535 20.00 6.30 29.74
C GLU A 535 21.30 5.59 30.09
N LYS A 536 22.43 6.32 30.08
CA LYS A 536 23.72 5.79 30.56
C LYS A 536 23.62 5.28 32.00
N ILE A 537 23.04 6.07 32.91
CA ILE A 537 22.82 5.65 34.31
C ILE A 537 21.94 4.39 34.38
N ALA A 538 20.88 4.30 33.58
CA ALA A 538 20.01 3.13 33.57
C ALA A 538 20.73 1.88 33.06
N LYS A 539 21.58 2.02 32.04
CA LYS A 539 22.41 0.93 31.50
C LYS A 539 23.41 0.45 32.54
N GLU A 540 24.15 1.36 33.18
CA GLU A 540 25.10 1.01 34.23
C GLU A 540 24.40 0.35 35.43
N ARG A 541 23.17 0.76 35.78
CA ARG A 541 22.37 0.08 36.82
C ARG A 541 21.99 -1.35 36.43
N SER A 542 21.71 -1.60 35.15
CA SER A 542 21.42 -2.95 34.67
C SER A 542 22.66 -3.84 34.74
N SER A 543 23.81 -3.32 34.30
CA SER A 543 25.09 -4.03 34.36
C SER A 543 25.56 -4.27 35.79
N LEU A 544 25.28 -3.33 36.71
CA LEU A 544 25.50 -3.53 38.15
C LEU A 544 24.69 -4.72 38.68
N LEU A 545 23.40 -4.80 38.38
CA LEU A 545 22.54 -5.91 38.83
C LEU A 545 23.01 -7.26 38.26
N GLU A 546 23.50 -7.29 37.03
CA GLU A 546 24.08 -8.49 36.41
C GLU A 546 25.40 -8.90 37.07
N ALA A 547 26.28 -7.94 37.39
CA ALA A 547 27.53 -8.18 38.11
C ALA A 547 27.28 -8.72 39.53
N GLU A 548 26.31 -8.14 40.25
CA GLU A 548 25.88 -8.61 41.58
C GLU A 548 25.29 -10.03 41.52
N ALA A 549 24.48 -10.34 40.51
CA ALA A 549 23.91 -11.68 40.32
C ALA A 549 24.97 -12.75 40.01
N ASN A 550 26.07 -12.36 39.38
CA ASN A 550 27.19 -13.25 39.06
C ASN A 550 28.26 -13.31 40.16
N GLY A 551 28.12 -12.54 41.24
CA GLY A 551 29.07 -12.50 42.36
C GLY A 551 30.41 -11.80 42.05
N ASP A 552 30.45 -10.94 41.02
CA ASP A 552 31.66 -10.19 40.64
C ASP A 552 31.71 -8.83 41.37
N GLU A 553 32.29 -8.83 42.57
CA GLU A 553 32.39 -7.64 43.44
C GLU A 553 33.23 -6.51 42.82
N ALA A 554 34.21 -6.85 41.98
CA ALA A 554 35.07 -5.87 41.32
C ALA A 554 34.30 -5.12 40.22
N ALA A 555 33.53 -5.86 39.39
CA ALA A 555 32.67 -5.27 38.38
C ALA A 555 31.53 -4.44 39.01
N ALA A 556 30.92 -4.91 40.10
CA ALA A 556 29.88 -4.17 40.82
C ALA A 556 30.40 -2.82 41.36
N SER A 557 31.57 -2.82 42.00
CA SER A 557 32.20 -1.58 42.50
C SER A 557 32.51 -0.58 41.39
N LEU A 558 32.92 -1.05 40.21
CA LEU A 558 33.20 -0.21 39.04
C LEU A 558 31.92 0.46 38.52
N HIS A 559 30.83 -0.29 38.36
CA HIS A 559 29.55 0.25 37.88
C HIS A 559 28.95 1.27 38.88
N ILE A 560 29.11 1.06 40.20
CA ILE A 560 28.70 2.05 41.22
C ILE A 560 29.45 3.38 41.03
N ALA A 561 30.78 3.34 40.91
CA ALA A 561 31.58 4.55 40.70
C ALA A 561 31.21 5.29 39.40
N GLN A 562 30.90 4.55 38.32
CA GLN A 562 30.43 5.11 37.06
C GLN A 562 29.05 5.77 37.20
N ILE A 563 28.11 5.15 37.92
CA ILE A 563 26.78 5.72 38.20
C ILE A 563 26.92 7.04 38.97
N ASP A 564 27.77 7.11 39.98
CA ASP A 564 27.96 8.33 40.78
C ASP A 564 28.60 9.46 39.97
N THR A 565 29.55 9.11 39.09
CA THR A 565 30.15 10.06 38.13
C THR A 565 29.10 10.61 37.15
N LEU A 566 28.23 9.76 36.61
CA LEU A 566 27.16 10.20 35.71
C LEU A 566 26.09 11.02 36.44
N ARG A 567 25.83 10.75 37.73
CA ARG A 567 24.90 11.53 38.55
C ARG A 567 25.43 12.92 38.86
N SER A 568 26.73 13.09 39.09
CA SER A 568 27.30 14.42 39.32
C SER A 568 27.16 15.30 38.06
N GLN A 569 27.38 14.71 36.88
CA GLN A 569 27.15 15.37 35.58
C GLN A 569 25.68 15.72 35.30
N LEU A 570 24.73 15.01 35.92
CA LEU A 570 23.29 15.29 35.78
C LEU A 570 22.83 16.49 36.63
N HIS A 571 23.57 16.83 37.68
CA HIS A 571 23.24 17.92 38.62
C HIS A 571 24.11 19.18 38.43
N SER A 572 25.09 19.12 37.52
CA SER A 572 25.88 20.26 37.02
C SER A 572 25.22 20.88 35.80
#